data_AF-A0A9X1BRM3-F1
#
_entry.id   AF-A0A9X1BRM3-F1
#
_cell.length_a   1.000
_cell.length_b   1.000
_cell.length_c   1.000
_cell.angle_alpha   90.00
_cell.angle_beta   90.00
_cell.angle_gamma   90.00
#
_symmetry.space_group_name_H-M   'P 1'
#
loop_
_entity.id
_entity.type
_entity.pdbx_description
1 polymer ?
#
loop_
_entity_poly.entity_id
_entity_poly.type
_entity_poly.pdbx_seq_one_letter_code
_entity_poly.pdbx_strand_id
1 'polypeptide(L)'
;MAAAQRAVRGLVKAQLLRRYKSARFQTIYGLTSQGAAWLADRGIEAQASVRRVSDMTNPEHLLWAQCLVLCAEQRGLQAMTERKLLEKLNEGAEPGAPMRGGLLMATATVRGKARRLWLRPDAVVLEADGLTAIEVDCSARGSQRAASLCAEVLSIGRSTALGAVLRRVVVFCRTPRIRHRVSATLAALKRELDVLSLEEGRCQLKTSTQPDEYEVWKAIDTPMGHGRSALRERVVGHVIVQDLPVWLPKYRADAQLQHSAAGWFGDNYLPWRRPVCDGTWAMPSSPLVRCSLSARSG
;
A
#
# COMPACT_ATOMS: atom_id res chain seq x y z
N MET A 1 -16.33 -34.09 -14.12
CA MET A 1 -15.88 -32.88 -13.36
C MET A 1 -14.80 -33.17 -12.31
N ALA A 2 -14.99 -34.14 -11.40
CA ALA A 2 -14.04 -34.39 -10.29
C ALA A 2 -12.63 -34.88 -10.72
N ALA A 3 -12.51 -35.67 -11.79
CA ALA A 3 -11.23 -36.18 -12.29
C ALA A 3 -10.31 -35.05 -12.84
N ALA A 4 -10.87 -34.16 -13.65
CA ALA A 4 -10.14 -33.01 -14.20
C ALA A 4 -9.65 -32.07 -13.08
N GLN A 5 -10.48 -31.80 -12.06
CA GLN A 5 -10.06 -30.99 -10.91
C GLN A 5 -8.95 -31.65 -10.09
N ARG A 6 -8.98 -32.98 -9.90
CA ARG A 6 -7.91 -33.72 -9.22
C ARG A 6 -6.61 -33.68 -10.01
N ALA A 7 -6.67 -33.89 -11.32
CA ALA A 7 -5.52 -33.81 -12.21
C ALA A 7 -4.87 -32.42 -12.16
N VAL A 8 -5.66 -31.37 -12.31
CA VAL A 8 -5.16 -29.98 -12.26
C VAL A 8 -4.56 -29.64 -10.89
N ARG A 9 -5.14 -30.11 -9.78
CA ARG A 9 -4.52 -29.96 -8.44
C ARG A 9 -3.18 -30.70 -8.34
N GLY A 10 -3.08 -31.89 -8.92
CA GLY A 10 -1.82 -32.64 -9.01
C GLY A 10 -0.74 -31.88 -9.78
N LEU A 11 -1.09 -31.31 -10.94
CA LEU A 11 -0.19 -30.50 -11.77
C LEU A 11 0.27 -29.21 -11.06
N VAL A 12 -0.61 -28.58 -10.27
CA VAL A 12 -0.23 -27.43 -9.43
C VAL A 12 0.71 -27.85 -8.29
N LYS A 13 0.45 -29.00 -7.64
CA LYS A 13 1.33 -29.53 -6.59
C LYS A 13 2.72 -29.86 -7.13
N ALA A 14 2.80 -30.39 -8.35
CA ALA A 14 4.04 -30.68 -9.05
C ALA A 14 4.72 -29.44 -9.67
N GLN A 15 4.20 -28.23 -9.44
CA GLN A 15 4.71 -26.97 -9.98
C GLN A 15 4.74 -26.85 -11.51
N LEU A 16 4.01 -27.72 -12.22
CA LEU A 16 3.85 -27.67 -13.68
C LEU A 16 2.83 -26.60 -14.10
N LEU A 17 1.86 -26.32 -13.23
CA LEU A 17 0.89 -25.23 -13.38
C LEU A 17 0.94 -24.28 -12.18
N ARG A 18 0.68 -23.00 -12.41
CA ARG A 18 0.46 -22.00 -11.36
C ARG A 18 -0.98 -21.52 -11.36
N ARG A 19 -1.63 -21.57 -10.20
CA ARG A 19 -3.04 -21.19 -10.04
C ARG A 19 -3.17 -19.71 -9.70
N TYR A 20 -4.05 -19.00 -10.41
CA TYR A 20 -4.46 -17.64 -10.14
C TYR A 20 -5.99 -17.54 -10.02
N LYS A 21 -6.50 -16.63 -9.20
CA LYS A 21 -7.92 -16.29 -9.15
C LYS A 21 -8.12 -14.89 -9.72
N SER A 22 -8.94 -14.76 -10.75
CA SER A 22 -9.33 -13.47 -11.30
C SER A 22 -10.31 -12.73 -10.39
N ALA A 23 -10.49 -11.44 -10.66
CA ALA A 23 -11.48 -10.59 -9.97
C ALA A 23 -12.94 -11.06 -10.14
N ARG A 24 -13.21 -11.91 -11.15
CA ARG A 24 -14.52 -12.56 -11.37
C ARG A 24 -14.61 -13.94 -10.72
N PHE A 25 -13.72 -14.24 -9.76
CA PHE A 25 -13.60 -15.55 -9.09
C PHE A 25 -13.29 -16.73 -10.01
N GLN A 26 -12.93 -16.48 -11.27
CA GLN A 26 -12.52 -17.54 -12.19
C GLN A 26 -11.11 -18.00 -11.84
N THR A 27 -10.89 -19.31 -11.87
CA THR A 27 -9.56 -19.87 -11.63
C THR A 27 -8.85 -20.04 -12.96
N ILE A 28 -7.74 -19.33 -13.11
CA ILE A 28 -6.88 -19.38 -14.29
C ILE A 28 -5.63 -20.17 -13.93
N TYR A 29 -5.15 -21.02 -14.84
CA TYR A 29 -3.94 -21.81 -14.67
C TYR A 29 -2.92 -21.40 -15.73
N GLY A 30 -1.76 -20.92 -15.29
CA GLY A 30 -0.62 -20.62 -16.16
C GLY A 30 0.35 -21.79 -16.20
N LEU A 31 0.83 -22.16 -17.38
CA LEU A 31 1.86 -23.16 -17.62
C LEU A 31 3.24 -22.60 -17.22
N THR A 32 3.91 -23.26 -16.28
CA THR A 32 5.24 -22.84 -15.81
C THR A 32 6.32 -23.20 -16.84
N SER A 33 7.54 -22.65 -16.71
CA SER A 33 8.68 -23.09 -17.52
C SER A 33 8.96 -24.58 -17.34
N GLN A 34 8.81 -25.09 -16.12
CA GLN A 34 8.91 -26.52 -15.81
C GLN A 34 7.79 -27.32 -16.47
N GLY A 35 6.55 -26.79 -16.48
CA GLY A 35 5.42 -27.42 -17.17
C GLY A 35 5.59 -27.48 -18.69
N ALA A 36 6.14 -26.42 -19.29
CA ALA A 36 6.46 -26.39 -20.72
C ALA A 36 7.54 -27.41 -21.09
N ALA A 37 8.63 -27.49 -20.31
CA ALA A 37 9.66 -28.51 -20.48
C ALA A 37 9.09 -29.93 -20.34
N TRP A 38 8.26 -30.16 -19.32
CA TRP A 38 7.62 -31.47 -19.08
C TRP A 38 6.71 -31.93 -20.23
N LEU A 39 6.09 -30.99 -20.96
CA LEU A 39 5.31 -31.25 -22.17
C LEU A 39 6.22 -31.49 -23.39
N ALA A 40 7.30 -30.72 -23.52
CA ALA A 40 8.29 -30.90 -24.58
C ALA A 40 8.94 -32.29 -24.53
N ASP A 41 9.26 -32.80 -23.34
CA ASP A 41 9.75 -34.17 -23.11
C ASP A 41 8.78 -35.27 -23.58
N ARG A 42 7.52 -34.90 -23.83
CA ARG A 42 6.44 -35.79 -24.33
C ARG A 42 6.04 -35.49 -25.77
N GLY A 43 6.85 -34.70 -26.49
CA GLY A 43 6.62 -34.33 -27.88
C GLY A 43 5.51 -33.30 -28.08
N ILE A 44 5.06 -32.61 -27.01
CA ILE A 44 4.04 -31.56 -27.09
C ILE A 44 4.75 -30.21 -27.01
N GLU A 45 4.73 -29.47 -28.12
CA GLU A 45 5.30 -28.13 -28.16
C GLU A 45 4.43 -27.18 -27.31
N ALA A 46 5.03 -26.60 -26.27
CA ALA A 46 4.34 -25.73 -25.34
C ALA A 46 5.24 -24.58 -24.89
N GLN A 47 4.66 -23.39 -24.74
CA GLN A 47 5.36 -22.21 -24.23
C GLN A 47 4.90 -21.86 -22.82
N ALA A 48 5.87 -21.52 -21.96
CA ALA A 48 5.61 -21.08 -20.61
C ALA A 48 4.78 -19.79 -20.61
N SER A 49 3.55 -19.86 -20.09
CA SER A 49 2.69 -18.68 -19.92
C SER A 49 2.95 -17.96 -18.59
N VAL A 50 3.71 -18.56 -17.67
CA VAL A 50 3.99 -17.95 -16.37
C VAL A 50 4.69 -16.61 -16.48
N ARG A 51 5.61 -16.36 -17.43
CA ARG A 51 6.19 -15.00 -17.58
C ARG A 51 5.09 -13.96 -17.77
N ARG A 52 4.13 -14.18 -18.67
CA ARG A 52 3.04 -13.23 -18.90
C ARG A 52 2.01 -13.18 -17.76
N VAL A 53 1.77 -14.29 -17.06
CA VAL A 53 0.72 -14.40 -16.02
C VAL A 53 1.20 -13.99 -14.62
N SER A 54 2.50 -14.19 -14.29
CA SER A 54 3.10 -13.63 -13.06
C SER A 54 3.28 -12.12 -13.13
N ASP A 55 3.41 -11.59 -14.36
CA ASP A 55 3.56 -10.17 -14.66
C ASP A 55 2.20 -9.46 -14.81
N MET A 56 1.08 -10.20 -14.71
CA MET A 56 -0.23 -9.59 -14.60
C MET A 56 -0.38 -8.99 -13.20
N THR A 57 0.11 -7.77 -13.02
CA THR A 57 -0.37 -6.88 -11.95
C THR A 57 -1.88 -6.91 -12.03
N ASN A 58 -2.55 -7.18 -10.89
CA ASN A 58 -4.01 -7.16 -10.85
C ASN A 58 -4.47 -5.83 -11.48
N PRO A 59 -5.15 -5.84 -12.64
CA PRO A 59 -5.38 -4.62 -13.40
C PRO A 59 -6.19 -3.60 -12.59
N GLU A 60 -7.02 -4.07 -11.67
CA GLU A 60 -7.76 -3.24 -10.74
C GLU A 60 -6.87 -2.60 -9.67
N HIS A 61 -5.86 -3.32 -9.19
CA HIS A 61 -4.89 -2.79 -8.24
C HIS A 61 -4.03 -1.69 -8.86
N LEU A 62 -3.56 -1.93 -10.09
CA LEU A 62 -2.83 -0.91 -10.86
C LEU A 62 -3.71 0.31 -11.15
N LEU A 63 -4.97 0.09 -11.56
CA LEU A 63 -5.93 1.15 -11.82
C LEU A 63 -6.15 2.03 -10.59
N TRP A 64 -6.34 1.42 -9.41
CA TRP A 64 -6.50 2.17 -8.16
C TRP A 64 -5.25 2.95 -7.78
N ALA A 65 -4.06 2.35 -7.89
CA ALA A 65 -2.81 3.04 -7.62
C ALA A 65 -2.62 4.26 -8.55
N GLN A 66 -2.91 4.11 -9.85
CA GLN A 66 -2.88 5.21 -10.82
C GLN A 66 -3.92 6.29 -10.51
N CYS A 67 -5.15 5.89 -10.16
CA CYS A 67 -6.20 6.82 -9.76
C CYS A 67 -5.80 7.66 -8.54
N LEU A 68 -5.19 7.05 -7.54
CA LEU A 68 -4.72 7.74 -6.34
C LEU A 68 -3.56 8.70 -6.62
N VAL A 69 -2.63 8.32 -7.51
CA VAL A 69 -1.56 9.21 -8.01
C VAL A 69 -2.18 10.42 -8.71
N LEU A 70 -3.12 10.21 -9.64
CA LEU A 70 -3.80 11.32 -10.32
C LEU A 70 -4.56 12.21 -9.34
N CYS A 71 -5.23 11.65 -8.34
CA CYS A 71 -5.90 12.44 -7.30
C CYS A 71 -4.90 13.31 -6.52
N ALA A 72 -3.70 12.80 -6.21
CA ALA A 72 -2.66 13.57 -5.54
C ALA A 72 -2.08 14.67 -6.46
N GLU A 73 -1.84 14.37 -7.73
CA GLU A 73 -1.35 15.35 -8.72
C GLU A 73 -2.37 16.47 -8.95
N GLN A 74 -3.68 16.17 -8.97
CA GLN A 74 -4.73 17.19 -9.02
C GLN A 74 -4.76 18.11 -7.79
N ARG A 75 -4.12 17.71 -6.68
CA ARG A 75 -3.89 18.57 -5.50
C ARG A 75 -2.56 19.32 -5.56
N GLY A 76 -1.83 19.24 -6.68
CA GLY A 76 -0.52 19.85 -6.85
C GLY A 76 0.62 19.09 -6.17
N LEU A 77 0.40 17.85 -5.74
CA LEU A 77 1.43 17.02 -5.11
C LEU A 77 2.22 16.24 -6.16
N GLN A 78 3.50 15.99 -5.87
CA GLN A 78 4.29 15.07 -6.68
C GLN A 78 3.97 13.63 -6.25
N ALA A 79 3.48 12.80 -7.17
CA ALA A 79 3.11 11.42 -6.89
C ALA A 79 3.64 10.47 -7.96
N MET A 80 3.87 9.20 -7.58
CA MET A 80 4.43 8.18 -8.48
C MET A 80 3.81 6.82 -8.16
N THR A 81 3.56 6.00 -9.19
CA THR A 81 3.29 4.57 -9.01
C THR A 81 4.59 3.81 -8.67
N GLU A 82 4.49 2.57 -8.17
CA GLU A 82 5.66 1.69 -7.91
C GLU A 82 6.66 1.68 -9.09
N ARG A 83 6.15 1.50 -10.31
CA ARG A 83 6.98 1.46 -11.51
C ARG A 83 7.74 2.78 -11.73
N LYS A 84 7.03 3.92 -11.63
CA LYS A 84 7.65 5.24 -11.81
C LYS A 84 8.64 5.57 -10.71
N LEU A 85 8.35 5.13 -9.48
CA LEU A 85 9.29 5.20 -8.37
C LEU A 85 10.57 4.41 -8.67
N LEU A 86 10.46 3.16 -9.13
CA LEU A 86 11.64 2.35 -9.46
C LEU A 86 12.45 2.94 -10.63
N GLU A 87 11.78 3.48 -11.65
CA GLU A 87 12.43 4.23 -12.73
C GLU A 87 13.20 5.43 -12.15
N LYS A 88 12.56 6.23 -11.28
CA LYS A 88 13.18 7.42 -10.66
C LYS A 88 14.36 7.08 -9.76
N LEU A 89 14.26 6.01 -8.96
CA LEU A 89 15.33 5.58 -8.04
C LEU A 89 16.58 5.08 -8.75
N ASN A 90 16.46 4.68 -10.02
CA ASN A 90 17.54 4.14 -10.83
C ASN A 90 17.86 5.05 -12.03
N GLU A 91 17.33 6.28 -12.04
CA GLU A 91 17.66 7.27 -13.04
C GLU A 91 19.15 7.61 -12.95
N GLY A 92 19.87 7.52 -14.07
CA GLY A 92 21.32 7.72 -14.11
C GLY A 92 22.15 6.58 -13.50
N ALA A 93 21.57 5.39 -13.29
CA ALA A 93 22.34 4.23 -12.87
C ALA A 93 23.30 3.77 -13.98
N GLU A 94 24.59 3.63 -13.64
CA GLU A 94 25.61 3.13 -14.56
C GLU A 94 25.29 1.70 -15.03
N PRO A 95 25.58 1.36 -16.30
CA PRO A 95 25.44 0.00 -16.80
C PRO A 95 26.19 -1.01 -15.91
N GLY A 96 25.45 -1.98 -15.36
CA GLY A 96 26.00 -3.03 -14.49
C GLY A 96 26.05 -2.69 -12.99
N ALA A 97 25.70 -1.46 -12.59
CA ALA A 97 25.57 -1.11 -11.18
C ALA A 97 24.36 -1.81 -10.51
N PRO A 98 24.44 -2.12 -9.20
CA PRO A 98 23.32 -2.73 -8.49
C PRO A 98 22.13 -1.77 -8.43
N MET A 99 21.01 -2.18 -9.02
CA MET A 99 19.78 -1.38 -9.02
C MET A 99 19.16 -1.31 -7.61
N ARG A 100 18.62 -0.14 -7.27
CA ARG A 100 17.78 0.05 -6.09
C ARG A 100 16.46 -0.69 -6.28
N GLY A 101 16.20 -1.64 -5.39
CA GLY A 101 15.05 -2.53 -5.45
C GLY A 101 13.78 -1.99 -4.79
N GLY A 102 13.77 -0.77 -4.26
CA GLY A 102 12.59 -0.16 -3.65
C GLY A 102 12.87 1.11 -2.86
N LEU A 103 11.83 1.65 -2.22
CA LEU A 103 11.83 2.93 -1.52
C LEU A 103 12.81 2.95 -0.35
N LEU A 104 12.86 1.86 0.41
CA LEU A 104 13.78 1.67 1.53
C LEU A 104 13.92 0.19 1.88
N MET A 105 15.05 -0.17 2.49
CA MET A 105 15.27 -1.51 3.00
C MET A 105 14.73 -1.63 4.43
N ALA A 106 13.90 -2.63 4.68
CA ALA A 106 13.32 -2.91 5.98
C ALA A 106 13.53 -4.38 6.38
N THR A 107 13.36 -4.66 7.67
CA THR A 107 13.34 -6.02 8.21
C THR A 107 11.90 -6.39 8.52
N ALA A 108 11.44 -7.52 7.99
CA ALA A 108 10.12 -8.08 8.25
C ALA A 108 10.23 -9.48 8.87
N THR A 109 9.38 -9.79 9.84
CA THR A 109 9.28 -11.13 10.42
C THR A 109 8.29 -11.96 9.62
N VAL A 110 8.80 -12.89 8.81
CA VAL A 110 7.98 -13.78 7.98
C VAL A 110 8.10 -15.20 8.50
N ARG A 111 6.98 -15.77 8.99
CA ARG A 111 6.95 -17.13 9.58
C ARG A 111 7.99 -17.31 10.71
N GLY A 112 8.09 -16.31 11.58
CA GLY A 112 9.02 -16.32 12.72
C GLY A 112 10.48 -16.05 12.37
N LYS A 113 10.82 -15.80 11.10
CA LYS A 113 12.20 -15.47 10.68
C LYS A 113 12.29 -14.03 10.20
N ALA A 114 13.30 -13.31 10.69
CA ALA A 114 13.65 -12.00 10.17
C ALA A 114 14.14 -12.11 8.72
N ARG A 115 13.61 -11.28 7.83
CA ARG A 115 14.04 -11.18 6.43
C ARG A 115 14.17 -9.71 6.05
N ARG A 116 15.29 -9.37 5.41
CA ARG A 116 15.44 -8.06 4.77
C ARG A 116 14.65 -8.05 3.47
N LEU A 117 13.90 -6.98 3.24
CA LEU A 117 13.16 -6.78 2.00
C LEU A 117 13.14 -5.29 1.64
N TRP A 118 13.07 -5.04 0.33
CA TRP A 118 12.77 -3.72 -0.19
C TRP A 118 11.29 -3.44 -0.05
N LEU A 119 10.95 -2.31 0.58
CA LEU A 119 9.59 -1.80 0.58
C LEU A 119 9.29 -1.19 -0.79
N ARG A 120 8.19 -1.64 -1.37
CA ARG A 120 7.71 -1.25 -2.69
C ARG A 120 6.21 -0.95 -2.59
N PRO A 121 5.84 0.22 -2.05
CA PRO A 121 4.44 0.63 -2.01
C PRO A 121 3.91 0.80 -3.42
N ASP A 122 2.61 0.62 -3.58
CA ASP A 122 1.94 0.66 -4.89
C ASP A 122 1.95 2.06 -5.49
N ALA A 123 1.93 3.07 -4.64
CA ALA A 123 2.21 4.45 -5.00
C ALA A 123 2.90 5.20 -3.85
N VAL A 124 3.55 6.30 -4.18
CA VAL A 124 4.11 7.26 -3.22
C VAL A 124 3.66 8.67 -3.57
N VAL A 125 3.51 9.50 -2.55
CA VAL A 125 3.18 10.93 -2.68
C VAL A 125 4.14 11.73 -1.81
N LEU A 126 4.71 12.79 -2.38
CA LEU A 126 5.60 13.71 -1.70
C LEU A 126 4.82 14.96 -1.28
N GLU A 127 4.96 15.30 0.00
CA GLU A 127 4.43 16.49 0.65
C GLU A 127 5.59 17.28 1.25
N ALA A 128 5.35 18.53 1.65
CA ALA A 128 6.38 19.37 2.26
C ALA A 128 6.94 18.78 3.57
N ASP A 129 6.16 17.98 4.29
CA ASP A 129 6.54 17.39 5.57
C ASP A 129 7.15 15.98 5.44
N GLY A 130 7.04 15.35 4.27
CA GLY A 130 7.68 14.09 3.93
C GLY A 130 6.93 13.27 2.89
N LEU A 131 7.09 11.95 2.97
CA LEU A 131 6.56 11.00 2.00
C LEU A 131 5.42 10.18 2.58
N THR A 132 4.36 10.03 1.79
CA THR A 132 3.23 9.13 2.05
C THR A 132 3.34 7.91 1.13
N ALA A 133 3.41 6.73 1.72
CA ALA A 133 3.36 5.45 1.00
C ALA A 133 1.92 4.94 0.94
N ILE A 134 1.49 4.47 -0.23
CA ILE A 134 0.13 4.02 -0.50
C ILE A 134 0.14 2.54 -0.88
N GLU A 135 -0.71 1.77 -0.22
CA GLU A 135 -0.91 0.34 -0.40
C GLU A 135 -2.36 0.07 -0.80
N VAL A 136 -2.57 -0.60 -1.94
CA VAL A 136 -3.89 -0.98 -2.45
C VAL A 136 -4.13 -2.45 -2.18
N ASP A 137 -4.99 -2.77 -1.21
CA ASP A 137 -5.30 -4.14 -0.86
C ASP A 137 -6.60 -4.65 -1.48
N CYS A 138 -6.45 -5.22 -2.68
CA CYS A 138 -7.53 -5.85 -3.43
C CYS A 138 -7.71 -7.34 -3.15
N SER A 139 -6.94 -7.94 -2.23
CA SER A 139 -6.95 -9.40 -1.99
C SER A 139 -6.82 -9.77 -0.52
N ALA A 140 -6.96 -11.05 -0.21
CA ALA A 140 -6.61 -11.53 1.13
C ALA A 140 -5.09 -11.41 1.34
N ARG A 141 -4.62 -10.56 2.28
CA ARG A 141 -3.20 -10.58 2.69
C ARG A 141 -2.82 -12.00 3.13
N GLY A 142 -1.82 -12.56 2.47
CA GLY A 142 -1.05 -13.68 3.01
C GLY A 142 -0.10 -13.19 4.10
N SER A 143 0.46 -14.12 4.88
CA SER A 143 1.38 -13.78 5.99
C SER A 143 2.57 -12.91 5.57
N GLN A 144 3.04 -13.04 4.33
CA GLN A 144 4.10 -12.18 3.78
C GLN A 144 3.65 -10.72 3.58
N ARG A 145 2.42 -10.49 3.10
CA ARG A 145 1.87 -9.12 2.94
C ARG A 145 1.58 -8.47 4.29
N ALA A 146 1.16 -9.23 5.29
CA ALA A 146 1.00 -8.72 6.65
C ALA A 146 2.35 -8.31 7.26
N ALA A 147 3.37 -9.16 7.14
CA ALA A 147 4.72 -8.84 7.60
C ALA A 147 5.34 -7.63 6.88
N SER A 148 5.07 -7.46 5.59
CA SER A 148 5.54 -6.30 4.81
C SER A 148 4.88 -5.01 5.29
N LEU A 149 3.56 -5.03 5.57
CA LEU A 149 2.85 -3.89 6.16
C LEU A 149 3.44 -3.52 7.52
N CYS A 150 3.70 -4.49 8.40
CA CYS A 150 4.32 -4.19 9.70
C CYS A 150 5.71 -3.56 9.52
N ALA A 151 6.53 -4.07 8.60
CA ALA A 151 7.85 -3.51 8.32
C ALA A 151 7.78 -2.08 7.76
N GLU A 152 6.73 -1.77 6.99
CA GLU A 152 6.47 -0.44 6.47
C GLU A 152 6.05 0.53 7.58
N VAL A 153 5.12 0.13 8.44
CA VAL A 153 4.70 0.91 9.62
C VAL A 153 5.89 1.21 10.53
N LEU A 154 6.71 0.20 10.84
CA LEU A 154 7.92 0.38 11.68
C LEU A 154 8.96 1.30 11.02
N SER A 155 8.90 1.45 9.70
CA SER A 155 9.81 2.31 8.93
C SER A 155 9.38 3.78 8.89
N ILE A 156 8.19 4.13 9.37
CA ILE A 156 7.77 5.52 9.52
C ILE A 156 8.78 6.29 10.39
N GLY A 157 9.13 7.50 9.97
CA GLY A 157 10.18 8.34 10.56
C GLY A 157 11.59 8.10 10.01
N ARG A 158 11.79 7.14 9.08
CA ARG A 158 13.09 6.91 8.43
C ARG A 158 13.19 7.67 7.11
N SER A 159 14.39 8.13 6.77
CA SER A 159 14.69 8.67 5.44
C SER A 159 14.62 7.58 4.37
N THR A 160 14.00 7.92 3.24
CA THR A 160 13.83 7.04 2.09
C THR A 160 14.94 7.25 1.06
N ALA A 161 15.00 6.35 0.08
CA ALA A 161 15.90 6.47 -1.05
C ALA A 161 15.65 7.72 -1.93
N LEU A 162 14.49 8.38 -1.79
CA LEU A 162 14.16 9.66 -2.40
C LEU A 162 14.61 10.88 -1.58
N GLY A 163 15.24 10.68 -0.42
CA GLY A 163 15.68 11.76 0.47
C GLY A 163 14.59 12.29 1.41
N ALA A 164 13.31 12.02 1.13
CA ALA A 164 12.20 12.38 2.02
C ALA A 164 12.03 11.37 3.18
N VAL A 165 11.54 11.84 4.33
CA VAL A 165 11.19 10.98 5.47
C VAL A 165 9.83 10.31 5.23
N LEU A 166 9.72 9.01 5.44
CA LEU A 166 8.42 8.32 5.40
C LEU A 166 7.55 8.80 6.58
N ARG A 167 6.48 9.55 6.30
CA ARG A 167 5.57 10.11 7.30
C ARG A 167 4.27 9.34 7.42
N ARG A 168 3.76 8.78 6.32
CA ARG A 168 2.45 8.17 6.31
C ARG A 168 2.44 6.87 5.55
N VAL A 169 1.63 5.93 6.02
CA VAL A 169 1.28 4.70 5.30
C VAL A 169 -0.24 4.65 5.19
N VAL A 170 -0.74 4.66 3.97
CA VAL A 170 -2.18 4.64 3.69
C VAL A 170 -2.55 3.32 3.03
N VAL A 171 -3.43 2.55 3.65
CA VAL A 171 -3.89 1.25 3.16
C VAL A 171 -5.33 1.34 2.67
N PHE A 172 -5.50 1.27 1.35
CA PHE A 172 -6.80 1.22 0.71
C PHE A 172 -7.33 -0.22 0.63
N CYS A 173 -8.46 -0.48 1.26
CA CYS A 173 -9.04 -1.80 1.39
C CYS A 173 -10.24 -1.97 0.46
N ARG A 174 -10.22 -2.99 -0.39
CA ARG A 174 -11.33 -3.23 -1.34
C ARG A 174 -12.65 -3.61 -0.66
N THR A 175 -12.58 -4.33 0.45
CA THR A 175 -13.77 -4.88 1.11
C THR A 175 -13.65 -4.75 2.63
N PRO A 176 -14.78 -4.70 3.36
CA PRO A 176 -14.76 -4.69 4.84
C PRO A 176 -13.98 -5.87 5.42
N ARG A 177 -14.05 -7.04 4.78
CA ARG A 177 -13.27 -8.22 5.20
C ARG A 177 -11.76 -8.00 5.10
N ILE A 178 -11.30 -7.28 4.08
CA ILE A 178 -9.88 -6.95 3.93
C ILE A 178 -9.51 -5.89 4.97
N ARG A 179 -10.33 -4.84 5.15
CA ARG A 179 -10.15 -3.82 6.19
C ARG A 179 -9.99 -4.45 7.56
N HIS A 180 -10.90 -5.34 7.97
CA HIS A 180 -10.83 -6.03 9.27
C HIS A 180 -9.52 -6.81 9.46
N ARG A 181 -8.94 -7.37 8.40
CA ARG A 181 -7.65 -8.09 8.48
C ARG A 181 -6.47 -7.14 8.60
N VAL A 182 -6.50 -6.01 7.89
CA VAL A 182 -5.51 -4.95 8.04
C VAL A 182 -5.55 -4.41 9.47
N SER A 183 -6.74 -4.05 9.98
CA SER A 183 -6.91 -3.58 11.36
C SER A 183 -6.46 -4.65 12.37
N ALA A 184 -6.75 -5.94 12.15
CA ALA A 184 -6.25 -7.01 13.01
C ALA A 184 -4.72 -7.15 12.98
N THR A 185 -4.09 -6.93 11.83
CA THR A 185 -2.62 -6.94 11.69
C THR A 185 -2.01 -5.78 12.46
N LEU A 186 -2.55 -4.57 12.33
CA LEU A 186 -2.09 -3.38 13.05
C LEU A 186 -2.33 -3.50 14.56
N ALA A 187 -3.46 -4.06 14.98
CA ALA A 187 -3.75 -4.33 16.40
C ALA A 187 -2.82 -5.40 16.99
N ALA A 188 -2.41 -6.40 16.21
CA ALA A 188 -1.39 -7.36 16.65
C ALA A 188 -0.03 -6.68 16.80
N LEU A 189 0.41 -5.90 15.81
CA LEU A 189 1.65 -5.13 15.88
C LEU A 189 1.66 -4.17 17.08
N LYS A 190 0.55 -3.46 17.32
CA LYS A 190 0.41 -2.60 18.49
C LYS A 190 0.67 -3.36 19.79
N ARG A 191 0.01 -4.51 19.99
CA ARG A 191 0.20 -5.34 21.20
C ARG A 191 1.65 -5.81 21.35
N GLU A 192 2.32 -6.16 20.25
CA GLU A 192 3.75 -6.52 20.29
C GLU A 192 4.62 -5.34 20.74
N LEU A 193 4.35 -4.12 20.26
CA LEU A 193 5.09 -2.91 20.63
C LEU A 193 4.79 -2.41 22.05
N ASP A 194 3.57 -2.65 22.55
CA ASP A 194 3.15 -2.24 23.89
C ASP A 194 3.91 -3.01 25.00
N VAL A 195 4.37 -4.23 24.71
CA VAL A 195 5.15 -5.07 25.66
C VAL A 195 6.60 -4.62 25.80
N LEU A 196 7.13 -3.84 24.86
CA LEU A 196 8.53 -3.40 24.87
C LEU A 196 8.76 -2.28 25.91
N SER A 197 9.88 -2.31 26.63
CA SER A 197 10.29 -1.24 27.56
C SER A 197 10.67 0.06 26.82
N LEU A 198 10.68 1.20 27.54
CA LEU A 198 11.14 2.50 27.01
C LEU A 198 12.65 2.46 26.76
N GLU A 199 13.04 2.45 25.48
CA GLU A 199 14.43 2.52 25.02
C GLU A 199 14.55 3.53 23.87
N GLU A 200 15.76 4.01 23.58
CA GLU A 200 16.02 4.89 22.43
C GLU A 200 15.60 4.19 21.12
N GLY A 201 14.92 4.91 20.24
CA GLY A 201 14.39 4.33 19.01
C GLY A 201 13.17 3.42 19.19
N ARG A 202 12.62 3.29 20.40
CA ARG A 202 11.35 2.60 20.64
C ARG A 202 10.28 3.17 19.72
N CYS A 203 9.55 2.27 19.05
CA CYS A 203 8.37 2.58 18.26
C CYS A 203 7.13 2.18 19.05
N GLN A 204 6.12 3.05 19.10
CA GLN A 204 4.79 2.73 19.61
C GLN A 204 3.75 3.04 18.54
N LEU A 205 2.68 2.26 18.57
CA LEU A 205 1.50 2.48 17.74
C LEU A 205 0.33 2.82 18.67
N LYS A 206 -0.21 4.04 18.56
CA LYS A 206 -1.35 4.51 19.37
C LYS A 206 -2.55 4.69 18.44
N THR A 207 -3.75 4.30 18.90
CA THR A 207 -4.97 4.54 18.12
C THR A 207 -5.28 6.03 18.14
N SER A 208 -5.61 6.61 16.98
CA SER A 208 -6.05 8.00 16.89
C SER A 208 -7.50 8.15 17.35
N THR A 209 -7.94 9.41 17.50
CA THR A 209 -9.36 9.72 17.73
C THR A 209 -10.21 9.41 16.50
N GLN A 210 -9.62 9.43 15.30
CA GLN A 210 -10.29 9.01 14.09
C GLN A 210 -10.32 7.48 13.97
N PRO A 211 -11.45 6.89 13.53
CA PRO A 211 -11.54 5.46 13.29
C PRO A 211 -10.59 5.04 12.17
N ASP A 212 -9.99 3.85 12.31
CA ASP A 212 -9.08 3.28 11.31
C ASP A 212 -7.80 4.14 11.07
N GLU A 213 -7.39 4.93 12.06
CA GLU A 213 -6.13 5.66 12.06
C GLU A 213 -5.28 5.33 13.29
N TYR A 214 -3.97 5.23 13.09
CA TYR A 214 -2.98 5.04 14.14
C TYR A 214 -1.87 6.09 14.04
N GLU A 215 -1.45 6.61 15.19
CA GLU A 215 -0.26 7.44 15.32
C GLU A 215 0.97 6.58 15.60
N VAL A 216 2.06 6.87 14.90
CA VAL A 216 3.36 6.25 15.15
C VAL A 216 4.20 7.19 15.98
N TRP A 217 4.56 6.74 17.18
CA TRP A 217 5.36 7.49 18.13
C TRP A 217 6.76 6.88 18.21
N LYS A 218 7.79 7.73 18.26
CA LYS A 218 9.17 7.31 18.51
C LYS A 218 9.82 8.10 19.64
N ALA A 219 10.64 7.41 20.42
CA ALA A 219 11.55 8.03 21.37
C ALA A 219 12.74 8.63 20.61
N ILE A 220 12.82 9.96 20.58
CA ILE A 220 13.86 10.72 19.88
C ILE A 220 14.70 11.45 20.91
N ASP A 221 16.03 11.35 20.78
CA ASP A 221 16.93 12.10 21.63
C ASP A 221 16.84 13.60 21.32
N THR A 222 16.56 14.39 22.34
CA THR A 222 16.35 15.83 22.24
C THR A 222 17.38 16.57 23.07
N PRO A 223 18.23 17.44 22.47
CA PRO A 223 19.21 18.21 23.23
C PRO A 223 18.50 19.18 24.18
N MET A 224 18.89 19.16 25.45
CA MET A 224 18.36 20.02 26.51
C MET A 224 19.29 21.19 26.85
N GLY A 225 20.38 21.36 26.10
CA GLY A 225 21.43 22.34 26.38
C GLY A 225 22.48 21.82 27.38
N HIS A 226 23.65 22.44 27.38
CA HIS A 226 24.80 22.08 28.24
C HIS A 226 25.23 20.61 28.13
N GLY A 227 25.25 20.04 26.91
CA GLY A 227 25.68 18.66 26.67
C GLY A 227 24.74 17.57 27.20
N ARG A 228 23.56 17.95 27.71
CA ARG A 228 22.54 17.00 28.15
C ARG A 228 21.53 16.75 27.04
N SER A 229 21.09 15.50 26.94
CA SER A 229 20.03 15.08 26.04
C SER A 229 19.00 14.24 26.79
N ALA A 230 17.77 14.21 26.29
CA ALA A 230 16.69 13.44 26.87
C ALA A 230 15.84 12.82 25.78
N LEU A 231 15.46 11.56 25.99
CA LEU A 231 14.52 10.86 25.14
C LEU A 231 13.11 11.45 25.34
N ARG A 232 12.53 11.96 24.26
CA ARG A 232 11.15 12.43 24.23
C ARG A 232 10.38 11.62 23.20
N GLU A 233 9.20 11.15 23.59
CA GLU A 233 8.27 10.56 22.65
C GLU A 233 7.67 11.65 21.77
N ARG A 234 7.74 11.46 20.44
CA ARG A 234 7.10 12.35 19.47
C ARG A 234 6.34 11.53 18.43
N VAL A 235 5.22 12.06 17.97
CA VAL A 235 4.55 11.56 16.76
C VAL A 235 5.51 11.79 15.59
N VAL A 236 5.85 10.70 14.89
CA VAL A 236 6.70 10.74 13.69
C VAL A 236 5.92 10.54 12.40
N GLY A 237 4.66 10.08 12.51
CA GLY A 237 3.80 9.82 11.38
C GLY A 237 2.52 9.06 11.70
N HIS A 238 1.78 8.67 10.66
CA HIS A 238 0.45 8.07 10.78
C HIS A 238 0.28 6.84 9.88
N VAL A 239 -0.59 5.93 10.30
CA VAL A 239 -1.11 4.83 9.48
C VAL A 239 -2.61 5.02 9.31
N ILE A 240 -3.10 5.00 8.08
CA ILE A 240 -4.50 5.31 7.75
C ILE A 240 -5.06 4.14 6.95
N VAL A 241 -6.17 3.56 7.40
CA VAL A 241 -6.86 2.48 6.70
C VAL A 241 -8.18 3.02 6.18
N GLN A 242 -8.40 2.92 4.86
CA GLN A 242 -9.57 3.51 4.20
C GLN A 242 -10.16 2.50 3.21
N ASP A 243 -11.48 2.49 3.06
CA ASP A 243 -12.14 1.62 2.07
C ASP A 243 -12.06 2.22 0.65
N LEU A 244 -11.86 1.36 -0.35
CA LEU A 244 -12.00 1.71 -1.76
C LEU A 244 -13.50 1.82 -2.13
N PRO A 245 -13.87 2.75 -3.02
CA PRO A 245 -15.25 3.01 -3.37
C PRO A 245 -15.65 2.10 -4.53
N VAL A 246 -15.50 0.79 -4.36
CA VAL A 246 -15.76 -0.20 -5.43
C VAL A 246 -17.24 -0.30 -5.82
N TRP A 247 -18.12 0.38 -5.09
CA TRP A 247 -19.54 0.52 -5.36
C TRP A 247 -19.87 1.66 -6.34
N LEU A 248 -18.92 2.53 -6.72
CA LEU A 248 -19.17 3.71 -7.57
C LEU A 248 -20.01 3.42 -8.83
N PRO A 249 -19.77 2.34 -9.61
CA PRO A 249 -20.59 2.06 -10.80
C PRO A 249 -22.05 1.73 -10.49
N LYS A 250 -22.38 1.42 -9.23
CA LYS A 250 -23.72 1.08 -8.74
C LYS A 250 -24.26 2.12 -7.75
N TYR A 251 -23.55 3.24 -7.56
CA TYR A 251 -23.99 4.28 -6.64
C TYR A 251 -25.32 4.86 -7.11
N ARG A 252 -26.32 4.83 -6.24
CA ARG A 252 -27.55 5.60 -6.38
C ARG A 252 -27.62 6.54 -5.19
N ALA A 253 -27.82 7.82 -5.44
CA ALA A 253 -27.94 8.85 -4.41
C ALA A 253 -29.29 8.80 -3.65
N ASP A 254 -30.05 7.70 -3.75
CA ASP A 254 -31.37 7.56 -3.15
C ASP A 254 -31.32 7.05 -1.70
N ALA A 255 -32.44 7.24 -0.99
CA ALA A 255 -32.59 7.26 0.46
C ALA A 255 -32.27 5.94 1.20
N GLN A 256 -31.81 4.90 0.52
CA GLN A 256 -31.57 3.57 1.09
C GLN A 256 -30.12 3.32 1.54
N LEU A 257 -29.20 4.28 1.32
CA LEU A 257 -27.84 4.39 1.91
C LEU A 257 -27.18 3.05 2.33
N GLN A 258 -27.14 2.06 1.44
CA GLN A 258 -26.50 0.76 1.74
C GLN A 258 -24.97 0.79 1.64
N HIS A 259 -24.40 1.88 1.11
CA HIS A 259 -22.97 2.03 0.88
C HIS A 259 -22.46 3.33 1.50
N SER A 260 -21.40 3.22 2.31
CA SER A 260 -20.74 4.40 2.88
C SER A 260 -20.08 5.20 1.78
N ALA A 261 -20.55 6.43 1.58
CA ALA A 261 -19.89 7.45 0.75
C ALA A 261 -18.75 8.15 1.49
N ALA A 262 -18.46 7.76 2.73
CA ALA A 262 -17.49 8.43 3.58
C ALA A 262 -16.12 8.55 2.89
N GLY A 263 -15.66 9.78 2.71
CA GLY A 263 -14.40 10.13 2.06
C GLY A 263 -14.43 10.26 0.54
N TRP A 264 -15.59 10.09 -0.08
CA TRP A 264 -15.76 10.20 -1.52
C TRP A 264 -16.79 11.28 -1.86
N PHE A 265 -16.63 11.91 -3.02
CA PHE A 265 -17.44 13.04 -3.48
C PHE A 265 -17.33 14.31 -2.62
N GLY A 266 -18.09 14.41 -1.52
CA GLY A 266 -18.27 15.64 -0.73
C GLY A 266 -17.32 15.80 0.45
N ASP A 267 -16.78 14.70 0.98
CA ASP A 267 -15.97 14.72 2.20
C ASP A 267 -14.52 15.18 1.97
N ASN A 268 -14.15 15.44 0.71
CA ASN A 268 -12.85 16.04 0.34
C ASN A 268 -11.63 15.23 0.82
N TYR A 269 -11.74 13.91 0.99
CA TYR A 269 -10.62 13.09 1.47
C TYR A 269 -9.61 12.75 0.38
N LEU A 270 -9.92 12.80 -0.92
CA LEU A 270 -8.93 12.34 -1.91
C LEU A 270 -7.68 13.23 -1.97
N PRO A 271 -6.46 12.66 -2.06
CA PRO A 271 -6.14 11.25 -2.31
C PRO A 271 -6.31 10.27 -1.14
N TRP A 272 -6.28 10.71 0.12
CA TRP A 272 -6.63 9.94 1.32
C TRP A 272 -7.05 10.86 2.47
N ARG A 273 -7.86 10.37 3.41
CA ARG A 273 -8.29 11.18 4.56
C ARG A 273 -7.09 11.70 5.34
N ARG A 274 -6.94 13.01 5.51
CA ARG A 274 -5.84 13.58 6.31
C ARG A 274 -6.05 13.34 7.81
N PRO A 275 -4.97 13.10 8.59
CA PRO A 275 -5.01 13.19 10.04
C PRO A 275 -5.58 14.54 10.51
N VAL A 276 -6.24 14.57 11.68
CA VAL A 276 -6.88 15.80 12.21
C VAL A 276 -5.87 16.96 12.30
N CYS A 277 -4.64 16.66 12.72
CA CYS A 277 -3.59 17.66 12.90
C CYS A 277 -3.13 18.32 11.59
N ASP A 278 -3.38 17.68 10.45
CA ASP A 278 -2.93 18.16 9.13
C ASP A 278 -3.99 19.03 8.43
N GLY A 279 -5.20 19.17 9.01
CA GLY A 279 -6.33 19.85 8.37
C GLY A 279 -6.87 19.10 7.15
N THR A 280 -7.82 19.69 6.42
CA THR A 280 -8.40 19.09 5.21
C THR A 280 -7.60 19.43 3.96
N TRP A 281 -7.77 18.66 2.88
CA TRP A 281 -7.16 19.00 1.59
C TRP A 281 -7.71 20.32 1.04
N ALA A 282 -6.85 21.14 0.44
CA ALA A 282 -7.32 22.31 -0.31
C ALA A 282 -8.23 21.87 -1.46
N MET A 283 -9.43 22.45 -1.58
CA MET A 283 -10.45 22.03 -2.56
C MET A 283 -9.86 21.88 -3.97
N PRO A 284 -10.20 20.80 -4.70
CA PRO A 284 -9.63 20.57 -6.01
C PRO A 284 -10.12 21.67 -6.96
N SER A 285 -9.20 22.36 -7.62
CA SER A 285 -9.51 23.36 -8.64
C SER A 285 -9.54 22.69 -10.01
N SER A 286 -10.69 22.67 -10.68
CA SER A 286 -10.77 22.17 -12.05
C SER A 286 -10.46 23.30 -13.04
N PRO A 287 -9.51 23.13 -13.97
CA PRO A 287 -9.29 24.11 -15.04
C PRO A 287 -10.49 24.22 -16.00
N LEU A 288 -11.40 23.24 -15.97
CA LEU A 288 -12.63 23.20 -16.76
C LEU A 288 -13.81 23.92 -16.08
N VAL A 289 -13.75 24.11 -14.76
CA VAL A 289 -14.76 24.85 -14.00
C VAL A 289 -14.19 26.22 -13.68
N ARG A 290 -14.42 27.19 -14.57
CA ARG A 290 -14.19 28.60 -14.22
C ARG A 290 -15.19 28.95 -13.12
N CYS A 291 -14.69 29.16 -11.91
CA CYS A 291 -15.50 29.64 -10.80
C CYS A 291 -15.93 31.09 -11.11
N SER A 292 -17.04 31.26 -11.83
CA SER A 292 -17.71 32.54 -11.98
C SER A 292 -18.45 32.84 -10.68
N LEU A 293 -17.71 33.15 -9.62
CA LEU A 293 -18.29 33.85 -8.48
C LEU A 293 -18.49 35.30 -8.90
N SER A 294 -19.57 35.56 -9.64
CA SER A 294 -20.11 36.91 -9.69
C SER A 294 -20.64 37.21 -8.29
N ALA A 295 -20.02 38.15 -7.62
CA ALA A 295 -20.55 38.79 -6.44
C ALA A 295 -22.03 39.14 -6.67
N ARG A 296 -22.93 38.51 -5.92
CA ARG A 296 -24.26 39.06 -5.69
C ARG A 296 -24.18 39.84 -4.40
N SER A 297 -23.76 41.09 -4.52
CA SER A 297 -24.26 42.16 -3.67
C SER A 297 -25.74 42.35 -3.99
N GLY A 298 -26.58 42.14 -2.99
CA GLY A 298 -28.02 42.41 -2.99
C GLY A 298 -28.51 42.31 -1.57
#